data_AF-A0A971Z7L6-F1
#
_entry.id   AF-A0A971Z7L6-F1
#
_cell.length_a   1.000
_cell.length_b   1.000
_cell.length_c   1.000
_cell.angle_alpha   90.00
_cell.angle_beta   90.00
_cell.angle_gamma   90.00
#
_symmetry.space_group_name_H-M   'P 1'
#
loop_
_entity.id
_entity.type
_entity.pdbx_description
1 polymer ?
#
loop_
_entity_poly.entity_id
_entity_poly.type
_entity_poly.pdbx_seq_one_letter_code
_entity_poly.pdbx_strand_id
1 'polypeptide(L)'
;MKAIVMGAFRTAILAILVAILTINLVGIYLGFILNQTILQDTFLINILREQETYAQIRQLMFRMVNRSLPNGQDSLPYLEKAVSEEWLEVELNILLTGFYNFASGKRSDTPTISVQKLKKEVVNVLEDNRTYQERARLVQFWFDPLPDEVNMEDFMSVDFLWGIRKVFIILKWLPWVLCATNIIILIFIYIAVLDWKQLILWVSVGVISAGALLILLGIAIVWMSGQMSLVMNIIERVASYEIPKSTVDNFIDTLIGGIVRSFNITGITSIIIGGMALYLVPIKEKNLTLAK
;
A
#
# COMPACT_ATOMS: atom_id res chain seq x y z
N MET A 1 -40.55 0.99 -34.29
CA MET A 1 -40.07 1.86 -33.20
C MET A 1 -39.16 2.91 -33.84
N LYS A 2 -39.58 4.18 -33.87
CA LYS A 2 -38.86 5.28 -34.55
C LYS A 2 -37.47 5.46 -33.91
N ALA A 3 -36.44 5.63 -34.75
CA ALA A 3 -35.13 6.06 -34.29
C ALA A 3 -35.28 7.44 -33.63
N ILE A 4 -35.05 7.50 -32.31
CA ILE A 4 -34.89 8.77 -31.62
C ILE A 4 -33.54 9.30 -32.10
N VAL A 5 -33.54 10.20 -33.09
CA VAL A 5 -32.37 11.00 -33.41
C VAL A 5 -32.09 11.83 -32.16
N MET A 6 -31.06 11.46 -31.39
CA MET A 6 -30.65 12.25 -30.23
C MET A 6 -30.21 13.62 -30.73
N GLY A 7 -30.86 14.68 -30.25
CA GLY A 7 -30.41 16.04 -30.50
C GLY A 7 -28.99 16.23 -29.95
N ALA A 8 -28.19 17.09 -30.61
CA ALA A 8 -26.78 17.32 -30.27
C ALA A 8 -26.53 17.60 -28.78
N PHE A 9 -27.47 18.27 -28.11
CA PHE A 9 -27.43 18.55 -26.67
C PHE A 9 -27.48 17.28 -25.80
N ARG A 10 -28.30 16.30 -26.16
CA ARG A 10 -28.43 15.03 -25.43
C ARG A 10 -27.18 14.16 -25.58
N THR A 11 -26.57 14.19 -26.76
CA THR A 11 -25.28 13.53 -27.03
C THR A 11 -24.14 14.16 -26.24
N ALA A 12 -24.10 15.49 -26.13
CA ALA A 12 -23.11 16.19 -25.33
C ALA A 12 -23.23 15.86 -23.82
N ILE A 13 -24.46 15.84 -23.29
CA ILE A 13 -24.72 15.42 -21.90
C ILE A 13 -24.25 13.99 -21.66
N LEU A 14 -24.53 13.07 -22.57
CA LEU A 14 -24.08 11.68 -22.45
C LEU A 14 -22.55 11.56 -22.45
N ALA A 15 -21.86 12.28 -23.33
CA ALA A 15 -20.39 12.28 -23.35
C ALA A 15 -19.80 12.77 -22.02
N ILE A 16 -20.36 13.83 -21.43
CA ILE A 16 -19.94 14.35 -20.11
C ILE A 16 -20.21 13.29 -19.02
N LEU A 17 -21.40 12.70 -18.99
CA LEU A 17 -21.75 11.67 -18.00
C LEU A 17 -20.83 10.45 -18.10
N VAL A 18 -20.46 10.03 -19.32
CA VAL A 18 -19.53 8.92 -19.55
C VAL A 18 -18.11 9.28 -19.10
N ALA A 19 -17.64 10.51 -19.35
CA ALA A 19 -16.34 10.96 -18.84
C ALA A 19 -16.30 10.95 -17.30
N ILE A 20 -17.35 11.46 -16.65
CA ILE A 20 -17.48 11.44 -15.18
C ILE A 20 -17.55 9.99 -14.68
N LEU A 21 -18.30 9.12 -15.36
CA LEU A 21 -18.37 7.69 -15.06
C LEU A 21 -16.98 7.04 -15.09
N THR A 22 -16.21 7.27 -16.15
CA THR A 22 -14.85 6.72 -16.30
C THR A 22 -13.93 7.19 -15.19
N ILE A 23 -13.91 8.49 -14.87
CA ILE A 23 -13.08 9.04 -13.78
C ILE A 23 -13.48 8.41 -12.44
N ASN A 24 -14.78 8.26 -12.21
CA ASN A 24 -15.31 7.66 -11.00
C ASN A 24 -14.90 6.18 -10.88
N LEU A 25 -15.01 5.41 -11.97
CA LEU A 25 -14.55 4.03 -12.04
C LEU A 25 -13.04 3.89 -11.76
N VAL A 26 -12.21 4.78 -12.32
CA VAL A 26 -10.77 4.81 -12.00
C VAL A 26 -10.57 5.05 -10.51
N GLY A 27 -11.27 6.02 -9.91
CA GLY A 27 -11.20 6.29 -8.48
C GLY A 27 -11.64 5.08 -7.62
N ILE A 28 -12.70 4.38 -8.02
CA ILE A 28 -13.17 3.15 -7.36
C ILE A 28 -12.07 2.08 -7.41
N TYR A 29 -11.51 1.83 -8.60
CA TYR A 29 -10.46 0.83 -8.76
C TYR A 29 -9.22 1.18 -7.95
N LEU A 30 -8.76 2.43 -8.00
CA LEU A 30 -7.64 2.89 -7.18
C LEU A 30 -7.91 2.69 -5.69
N GLY A 31 -9.10 3.09 -5.20
CA GLY A 31 -9.47 2.90 -3.81
C GLY A 31 -9.49 1.43 -3.37
N PHE A 32 -10.03 0.54 -4.21
CA PHE A 32 -10.01 -0.90 -3.92
C PHE A 32 -8.61 -1.50 -3.97
N ILE A 33 -7.79 -1.12 -4.95
CA ILE A 33 -6.42 -1.60 -5.06
C ILE A 33 -5.64 -1.16 -3.82
N LEU A 34 -5.69 0.12 -3.43
CA LEU A 34 -5.01 0.63 -2.25
C LEU A 34 -5.45 -0.13 -0.98
N ASN A 35 -6.74 -0.38 -0.81
CA ASN A 35 -7.28 -1.16 0.31
C ASN A 35 -6.81 -2.62 0.34
N GLN A 36 -6.58 -3.23 -0.83
CA GLN A 36 -6.21 -4.64 -0.94
C GLN A 36 -4.69 -4.85 -1.02
N THR A 37 -3.92 -3.80 -1.29
CA THR A 37 -2.45 -3.85 -1.35
C THR A 37 -1.83 -3.04 -0.22
N ILE A 38 -1.71 -1.73 -0.39
CA ILE A 38 -0.90 -0.85 0.46
C ILE A 38 -1.40 -0.81 1.90
N LEU A 39 -2.71 -0.83 2.11
CA LEU A 39 -3.30 -0.76 3.46
C LEU A 39 -3.29 -2.11 4.20
N GLN A 40 -2.85 -3.20 3.55
CA GLN A 40 -2.62 -4.48 4.21
C GLN A 40 -1.20 -4.56 4.76
N ASP A 41 -1.08 -5.07 5.99
CA ASP A 41 0.19 -5.37 6.65
C ASP A 41 1.04 -6.37 5.85
N THR A 42 0.40 -7.38 5.27
CA THR A 42 1.04 -8.42 4.47
C THR A 42 1.83 -7.87 3.28
N PHE A 43 1.44 -6.74 2.70
CA PHE A 43 2.12 -6.18 1.55
C PHE A 43 3.57 -5.80 1.88
N LEU A 44 3.77 -5.00 2.92
CA LEU A 44 5.11 -4.59 3.32
C LEU A 44 5.92 -5.76 3.90
N ILE A 45 5.28 -6.63 4.68
CA ILE A 45 5.92 -7.82 5.27
C ILE A 45 6.48 -8.73 4.17
N ASN A 46 5.70 -8.98 3.11
CA ASN A 46 6.14 -9.80 1.98
C ASN A 46 7.34 -9.19 1.25
N ILE A 47 7.34 -7.87 1.03
CA ILE A 47 8.46 -7.18 0.37
C ILE A 47 9.72 -7.25 1.24
N LEU A 48 9.61 -7.02 2.55
CA LEU A 48 10.75 -7.12 3.47
C LEU A 48 11.37 -8.53 3.48
N ARG A 49 10.53 -9.56 3.33
CA ARG A 49 10.95 -10.96 3.26
C ARG A 49 11.63 -11.29 1.94
N GLU A 50 11.05 -10.85 0.82
CA GLU A 50 11.58 -11.08 -0.53
C GLU A 50 12.92 -10.40 -0.76
N GLN A 51 13.15 -9.25 -0.11
CA GLN A 51 14.36 -8.45 -0.25
C GLN A 51 15.38 -8.67 0.88
N GLU A 52 15.23 -9.74 1.69
CA GLU A 52 16.12 -10.07 2.81
C GLU A 52 16.42 -8.86 3.73
N THR A 53 15.43 -7.96 3.88
CA THR A 53 15.65 -6.65 4.51
C THR A 53 15.87 -6.81 6.02
N TYR A 54 15.38 -7.90 6.62
CA TYR A 54 15.60 -8.22 8.03
C TYR A 54 17.09 -8.35 8.36
N ALA A 55 17.89 -9.00 7.52
CA ALA A 55 19.32 -9.09 7.69
C ALA A 55 19.99 -7.70 7.70
N GLN A 56 19.53 -6.78 6.85
CA GLN A 56 20.07 -5.42 6.80
C GLN A 56 19.68 -4.59 8.02
N ILE A 57 18.43 -4.71 8.47
CA ILE A 57 17.96 -4.05 9.70
C ILE A 57 18.75 -4.56 10.91
N ARG A 58 19.03 -5.87 10.98
CA ARG A 58 19.87 -6.47 12.02
C ARG A 58 21.27 -5.85 12.03
N GLN A 59 21.93 -5.76 10.88
CA GLN A 59 23.26 -5.14 10.77
C GLN A 59 23.23 -3.65 11.14
N LEU A 60 22.19 -2.93 10.76
CA LEU A 60 22.00 -1.53 11.16
C LEU A 60 21.85 -1.39 12.67
N MET A 61 21.02 -2.24 13.29
CA MET A 61 20.82 -2.27 14.75
C MET A 61 22.14 -2.47 15.50
N PHE A 62 22.94 -3.44 15.08
CA PHE A 62 24.24 -3.74 15.70
C PHE A 62 25.22 -2.56 15.59
N ARG A 63 25.25 -1.90 14.43
CA ARG A 63 26.06 -0.68 14.25
C ARG A 63 25.57 0.47 15.12
N MET A 64 24.25 0.65 15.24
CA MET A 64 23.67 1.68 16.11
C MET A 64 24.00 1.44 17.58
N VAL A 65 23.90 0.20 18.07
CA VAL A 65 24.28 -0.18 19.43
C VAL A 65 25.76 0.12 19.68
N ASN A 66 26.64 -0.31 18.77
CA ASN A 66 28.08 -0.08 18.90
C ASN A 66 28.45 1.43 18.91
N ARG A 67 27.75 2.26 18.14
CA ARG A 67 28.04 3.70 18.03
C ARG A 67 27.37 4.55 19.11
N SER A 68 26.22 4.13 19.62
CA SER A 68 25.34 4.99 20.43
C SER A 68 25.27 4.60 21.89
N LEU A 69 25.58 3.35 22.25
CA LEU A 69 25.57 2.90 23.63
C LEU A 69 26.96 2.96 24.27
N PRO A 70 27.11 3.49 25.50
CA PRO A 70 28.40 3.61 26.19
C PRO A 70 29.14 2.27 26.34
N ASN A 71 28.40 1.17 26.51
CA ASN A 71 28.93 -0.19 26.65
C ASN A 71 28.59 -1.07 25.43
N GLY A 72 28.38 -0.45 24.26
CA GLY A 72 27.92 -1.13 23.05
C GLY A 72 28.85 -2.25 22.60
N GLN A 73 30.17 -2.03 22.65
CA GLN A 73 31.18 -3.03 22.25
C GLN A 73 31.12 -4.31 23.09
N ASP A 74 30.95 -4.19 24.40
CA ASP A 74 30.90 -5.34 25.31
C ASP A 74 29.61 -6.15 25.16
N SER A 75 28.51 -5.48 24.83
CA SER A 75 27.20 -6.11 24.64
C SER A 75 27.02 -6.77 23.27
N LEU A 76 27.80 -6.34 22.26
CA LEU A 76 27.60 -6.69 20.85
C LEU A 76 27.65 -8.20 20.58
N PRO A 77 28.62 -8.99 21.11
CA PRO A 77 28.68 -10.42 20.84
C PRO A 77 27.46 -11.19 21.39
N TYR A 78 26.88 -10.70 22.48
CA TYR A 78 25.68 -11.30 23.08
C TYR A 78 24.42 -10.89 22.34
N LEU A 79 24.36 -9.64 21.89
CA LEU A 79 23.28 -9.14 21.05
C LEU A 79 23.26 -9.85 19.68
N GLU A 80 24.42 -10.11 19.09
CA GLU A 80 24.55 -10.85 17.83
C GLU A 80 24.01 -12.27 17.92
N LYS A 81 24.20 -12.94 19.07
CA LYS A 81 23.67 -14.27 19.35
C LYS A 81 22.17 -14.25 19.71
N ALA A 82 21.72 -13.23 20.44
CA ALA A 82 20.32 -13.12 20.88
C ALA A 82 19.37 -12.68 19.76
N VAL A 83 19.80 -11.77 18.90
CA VAL A 83 19.00 -11.25 17.79
C VAL A 83 19.33 -12.06 16.54
N SER A 84 18.69 -13.22 16.40
CA SER A 84 18.68 -13.94 15.12
C SER A 84 17.82 -13.20 14.09
N GLU A 85 18.00 -13.53 12.82
CA GLU A 85 17.15 -12.97 11.75
C GLU A 85 15.69 -13.38 11.92
N GLU A 86 15.44 -14.64 12.28
CA GLU A 86 14.10 -15.17 12.55
C GLU A 86 13.42 -14.45 13.72
N TRP A 87 14.16 -14.20 14.81
CA TRP A 87 13.64 -13.45 15.95
C TRP A 87 13.27 -12.01 15.55
N LEU A 88 14.16 -11.36 14.79
CA LEU A 88 13.95 -9.99 14.33
C LEU A 88 12.75 -9.88 13.39
N GLU A 89 12.61 -10.84 12.48
CA GLU A 89 11.46 -10.93 11.59
C GLU A 89 10.15 -11.01 12.38
N VAL A 90 10.07 -11.87 13.40
CA VAL A 90 8.87 -12.00 14.23
C VAL A 90 8.53 -10.69 14.93
N GLU A 91 9.49 -10.07 15.62
CA GLU A 91 9.21 -8.84 16.39
C GLU A 91 8.91 -7.63 15.49
N LEU A 92 9.58 -7.50 14.34
CA LEU A 92 9.27 -6.45 13.37
C LEU A 92 7.90 -6.66 12.72
N ASN A 93 7.52 -7.89 12.40
CA ASN A 93 6.20 -8.21 11.87
C ASN A 93 5.09 -7.90 12.87
N ILE A 94 5.31 -8.17 14.16
CA ILE A 94 4.38 -7.78 15.23
C ILE A 94 4.24 -6.25 15.29
N LEU A 95 5.36 -5.51 15.21
CA LEU A 95 5.35 -4.06 15.23
C LEU A 95 4.61 -3.47 14.01
N LEU A 96 4.90 -3.97 12.81
CA LEU A 96 4.25 -3.57 11.57
C LEU A 96 2.75 -3.85 11.63
N THR A 97 2.36 -5.07 12.00
CA THR A 97 0.96 -5.46 12.19
C THR A 97 0.27 -4.55 13.21
N GLY A 98 0.95 -4.24 14.33
CA GLY A 98 0.49 -3.29 15.34
C GLY A 98 0.24 -1.90 14.78
N PHE A 99 1.17 -1.39 13.96
CA PHE A 99 1.05 -0.11 13.28
C PHE A 99 -0.12 -0.08 12.30
N TYR A 100 -0.27 -1.10 11.44
CA TYR A 100 -1.38 -1.21 10.51
C TYR A 100 -2.74 -1.34 11.22
N ASN A 101 -2.79 -2.03 12.35
CA ASN A 101 -4.00 -2.13 13.17
C ASN A 101 -4.37 -0.78 13.83
N PHE A 102 -3.39 0.01 14.28
CA PHE A 102 -3.62 1.38 14.73
C PHE A 102 -4.08 2.28 13.57
N ALA A 103 -3.36 2.28 12.44
CA ALA A 103 -3.65 3.12 11.29
C ALA A 103 -5.05 2.83 10.70
N SER A 104 -5.45 1.56 10.64
CA SER A 104 -6.79 1.15 10.21
C SER A 104 -7.90 1.38 11.26
N GLY A 105 -7.54 1.87 12.44
CA GLY A 105 -8.46 2.20 13.53
C GLY A 105 -8.97 1.00 14.34
N LYS A 106 -8.40 -0.20 14.17
CA LYS A 106 -8.73 -1.40 14.97
C LYS A 106 -8.19 -1.29 16.40
N ARG A 107 -7.09 -0.55 16.60
CA ARG A 107 -6.50 -0.25 17.91
C ARG A 107 -6.66 1.25 18.21
N SER A 108 -6.91 1.59 19.47
CA SER A 108 -6.96 2.99 19.95
C SER A 108 -5.56 3.57 20.12
N ASP A 109 -4.66 2.78 20.70
CA ASP A 109 -3.36 3.24 21.18
C ASP A 109 -2.27 3.03 20.14
N THR A 110 -1.24 3.88 20.19
CA THR A 110 -0.08 3.76 19.31
C THR A 110 0.69 2.48 19.59
N PRO A 111 1.30 1.88 18.56
CA PRO A 111 2.14 0.70 18.75
C PRO A 111 3.36 1.03 19.62
N THR A 112 3.74 0.06 20.45
CA THR A 112 4.86 0.14 21.38
C THR A 112 5.91 -0.88 20.99
N ILE A 113 7.18 -0.52 21.18
CA ILE A 113 8.34 -1.38 20.95
C ILE A 113 8.79 -1.90 22.31
N SER A 114 8.73 -3.22 22.52
CA SER A 114 9.13 -3.84 23.79
C SER A 114 10.62 -4.16 23.77
N VAL A 115 11.43 -3.23 24.28
CA VAL A 115 12.88 -3.43 24.47
C VAL A 115 13.15 -4.45 25.57
N GLN A 116 12.24 -4.59 26.53
CA GLN A 116 12.32 -5.59 27.58
C GLN A 116 12.45 -7.02 27.02
N LYS A 117 11.74 -7.35 25.94
CA LYS A 117 11.87 -8.64 25.26
C LYS A 117 13.28 -8.86 24.72
N LEU A 118 13.87 -7.84 24.10
CA LEU A 118 15.25 -7.88 23.64
C LEU A 118 16.21 -8.11 24.80
N LYS A 119 16.09 -7.32 25.89
CA LYS A 119 16.91 -7.49 27.10
C LYS A 119 16.80 -8.93 27.65
N LYS A 120 15.58 -9.47 27.72
CA LYS A 120 15.34 -10.85 28.17
C LYS A 120 16.03 -11.87 27.28
N GLU A 121 16.01 -11.69 25.97
CA GLU A 121 16.67 -12.61 25.05
C GLU A 121 18.20 -12.59 25.21
N VAL A 122 18.78 -11.40 25.41
CA VAL A 122 20.22 -11.27 25.73
C VAL A 122 20.57 -11.98 27.05
N VAL A 123 19.71 -11.88 28.07
CA VAL A 123 19.89 -12.60 29.35
C VAL A 123 19.89 -14.12 29.15
N ASN A 124 19.00 -14.63 28.29
CA ASN A 124 18.88 -16.07 28.04
C ASN A 124 20.13 -16.64 27.35
N VAL A 125 20.76 -15.86 26.48
CA VAL A 125 21.91 -16.27 25.66
C VAL A 125 23.26 -16.08 26.38
N LEU A 126 23.28 -15.38 27.51
CA LEU A 126 24.43 -15.35 28.42
C LEU A 126 24.63 -16.74 29.05
N GLU A 127 25.39 -17.60 28.37
CA GLU A 127 25.93 -18.85 28.88
C GLU A 127 27.09 -18.54 29.85
N ASP A 128 26.74 -18.32 31.11
CA ASP A 128 27.71 -18.16 32.18
C ASP A 128 27.25 -18.96 33.41
N ASN A 129 28.20 -19.40 34.25
CA ASN A 129 27.93 -20.07 35.53
C ASN A 129 27.24 -19.13 36.56
N ARG A 130 26.86 -17.93 36.13
CA ARG A 130 26.21 -16.89 36.91
C ARG A 130 24.71 -17.16 37.07
N THR A 131 24.19 -16.71 38.21
CA THR A 131 22.75 -16.75 38.47
C THR A 131 21.98 -15.87 37.48
N TYR A 132 20.69 -16.14 37.29
CA TYR A 132 19.84 -15.31 36.44
C TYR A 132 19.83 -13.83 36.86
N GLN A 133 19.87 -13.55 38.17
CA GLN A 133 19.90 -12.18 38.69
C GLN A 133 21.20 -11.44 38.33
N GLU A 134 22.34 -12.13 38.34
CA GLU A 134 23.63 -11.55 37.92
C GLU A 134 23.66 -11.27 36.42
N ARG A 135 23.12 -12.18 35.60
CA ARG A 135 22.98 -11.99 34.14
C ARG A 135 22.04 -10.82 33.82
N ALA A 136 20.91 -10.72 34.51
CA ALA A 136 19.96 -9.63 34.35
C ALA A 136 20.56 -8.26 34.72
N ARG A 137 21.36 -8.20 35.81
CA ARG A 137 22.07 -6.96 36.19
C ARG A 137 23.10 -6.54 35.14
N LEU A 138 23.81 -7.50 34.54
CA LEU A 138 24.79 -7.24 33.49
C LEU A 138 24.12 -6.66 32.22
N VAL A 139 23.01 -7.27 31.78
CA VAL A 139 22.24 -6.76 30.64
C VAL A 139 21.62 -5.41 30.95
N GLN A 140 21.11 -5.20 32.16
CA GLN A 140 20.61 -3.89 32.58
C GLN A 140 21.73 -2.85 32.54
N PHE A 141 22.94 -3.17 32.98
CA PHE A 141 24.08 -2.25 32.90
C PHE A 141 24.46 -1.88 31.45
N TRP A 142 24.38 -2.83 30.52
CA TRP A 142 24.67 -2.56 29.10
C TRP A 142 23.60 -1.72 28.41
N PHE A 143 22.33 -1.96 28.74
CA PHE A 143 21.18 -1.31 28.10
C PHE A 143 20.43 -0.33 29.02
N ASP A 144 21.07 0.13 30.09
CA ASP A 144 20.46 1.05 31.07
C ASP A 144 19.91 2.33 30.42
N PRO A 145 20.57 2.92 29.39
CA PRO A 145 20.03 4.07 28.68
C PRO A 145 18.77 3.78 27.86
N LEU A 146 18.45 2.51 27.59
CA LEU A 146 17.25 2.13 26.83
C LEU A 146 16.08 1.84 27.79
N PRO A 147 14.93 2.52 27.63
CA PRO A 147 13.74 2.20 28.41
C PRO A 147 13.25 0.79 28.06
N ASP A 148 12.44 0.19 28.94
CA ASP A 148 11.90 -1.16 28.73
C ASP A 148 10.83 -1.21 27.63
N GLU A 149 10.12 -0.10 27.42
CA GLU A 149 9.18 0.09 26.33
C GLU A 149 9.39 1.48 25.73
N VAL A 150 9.25 1.58 24.41
CA VAL A 150 9.26 2.86 23.70
C VAL A 150 7.97 2.99 22.91
N ASN A 151 7.30 4.14 23.03
CA ASN A 151 6.12 4.41 22.22
C ASN A 151 6.56 4.89 20.83
N MET A 152 5.82 4.55 19.78
CA MET A 152 6.08 5.16 18.48
C MET A 152 5.95 6.69 18.50
N GLU A 153 5.17 7.25 19.43
CA GLU A 153 5.01 8.69 19.66
C GLU A 153 6.33 9.37 20.09
N ASP A 154 7.25 8.61 20.68
CA ASP A 154 8.56 9.13 21.09
C ASP A 154 9.49 9.35 19.88
N PHE A 155 9.23 8.65 18.77
CA PHE A 155 10.01 8.77 17.52
C PHE A 155 9.31 9.61 16.45
N MET A 156 7.99 9.66 16.45
CA MET A 156 7.17 10.36 15.48
C MET A 156 6.15 11.23 16.19
N SER A 157 5.94 12.47 15.73
CA SER A 157 4.97 13.36 16.34
C SER A 157 3.57 12.73 16.39
N VAL A 158 2.86 12.92 17.50
CA VAL A 158 1.48 12.46 17.71
C VAL A 158 0.59 12.90 16.54
N ASP A 159 0.66 14.16 16.12
CA ASP A 159 -0.13 14.69 14.99
C ASP A 159 0.10 13.92 13.69
N PHE A 160 1.34 13.48 13.43
CA PHE A 160 1.67 12.69 12.25
C PHE A 160 1.03 11.30 12.32
N LEU A 161 1.12 10.61 13.45
CA LEU A 161 0.53 9.27 13.63
C LEU A 161 -1.01 9.31 13.52
N TRP A 162 -1.65 10.28 14.17
CA TRP A 162 -3.09 10.48 14.05
C TRP A 162 -3.50 10.97 12.65
N GLY A 163 -2.64 11.73 11.98
CA GLY A 163 -2.79 12.10 10.57
C GLY A 163 -2.83 10.87 9.66
N ILE A 164 -1.86 9.95 9.80
CA ILE A 164 -1.82 8.68 9.06
C ILE A 164 -3.11 7.89 9.30
N ARG A 165 -3.54 7.76 10.56
CA ARG A 165 -4.79 7.06 10.90
C ARG A 165 -6.00 7.66 10.21
N LYS A 166 -6.14 9.00 10.20
CA LYS A 166 -7.24 9.68 9.49
C LYS A 166 -7.19 9.37 7.99
N VAL A 167 -6.02 9.45 7.37
CA VAL A 167 -5.85 9.16 5.94
C VAL A 167 -6.20 7.71 5.63
N PHE A 168 -5.73 6.74 6.42
CA PHE A 168 -6.08 5.32 6.27
C PHE A 168 -7.60 5.08 6.33
N ILE A 169 -8.28 5.70 7.30
CA ILE A 169 -9.74 5.58 7.44
C ILE A 169 -10.45 6.19 6.23
N ILE A 170 -10.03 7.38 5.78
CA ILE A 170 -10.60 8.04 4.60
C ILE A 170 -10.41 7.17 3.35
N LEU A 171 -9.19 6.70 3.10
CA LEU A 171 -8.89 5.83 1.95
C LEU A 171 -9.72 4.53 1.97
N LYS A 172 -9.97 3.97 3.16
CA LYS A 172 -10.82 2.80 3.33
C LYS A 172 -12.26 3.03 2.88
N TRP A 173 -12.82 4.21 3.19
CA TRP A 173 -14.20 4.56 2.87
C TRP A 173 -14.39 5.17 1.47
N LEU A 174 -13.36 5.80 0.93
CA LEU A 174 -13.36 6.45 -0.38
C LEU A 174 -13.98 5.60 -1.51
N PRO A 175 -13.59 4.31 -1.72
CA PRO A 175 -14.17 3.52 -2.81
C PRO A 175 -15.68 3.30 -2.64
N TRP A 176 -16.19 3.21 -1.41
CA TRP A 176 -17.62 3.03 -1.14
C TRP A 176 -18.43 4.29 -1.46
N VAL A 177 -17.89 5.45 -1.11
CA VAL A 177 -18.50 6.74 -1.48
C VAL A 177 -18.54 6.88 -3.01
N LEU A 178 -17.45 6.53 -3.68
CA LEU A 178 -17.38 6.56 -5.14
C LEU A 178 -18.37 5.57 -5.77
N CYS A 179 -18.51 4.34 -5.25
CA CYS A 179 -19.55 3.40 -5.67
C CYS A 179 -20.97 3.99 -5.56
N ALA A 180 -21.30 4.67 -4.46
CA ALA A 180 -22.59 5.32 -4.29
C ALA A 180 -22.82 6.43 -5.33
N THR A 181 -21.82 7.27 -5.59
CA THR A 181 -21.90 8.31 -6.63
C THR A 181 -22.01 7.71 -8.04
N ASN A 182 -21.38 6.56 -8.29
CA ASN A 182 -21.45 5.86 -9.57
C ASN A 182 -22.89 5.38 -9.88
N ILE A 183 -23.61 4.86 -8.87
CA ILE A 183 -25.03 4.50 -9.03
C ILE A 183 -25.86 5.70 -9.48
N ILE A 184 -25.62 6.88 -8.92
CA ILE A 184 -26.32 8.11 -9.30
C ILE A 184 -26.02 8.48 -10.76
N ILE A 185 -24.75 8.37 -11.20
CA ILE A 185 -24.35 8.63 -12.59
C ILE A 185 -25.06 7.65 -13.54
N LEU A 186 -25.13 6.36 -13.20
CA LEU A 186 -25.82 5.35 -14.00
C LEU A 186 -27.32 5.65 -14.14
N ILE A 187 -27.97 6.15 -13.08
CA ILE A 187 -29.37 6.58 -13.12
C ILE A 187 -29.53 7.75 -14.09
N PHE A 188 -28.64 8.75 -14.06
CA PHE A 188 -28.69 9.87 -15.01
C PHE A 188 -28.46 9.43 -16.45
N ILE A 189 -27.52 8.51 -16.72
CA ILE A 189 -27.31 7.94 -18.05
C ILE A 189 -28.57 7.18 -18.50
N TYR A 190 -29.17 6.37 -17.62
CA TYR A 190 -30.39 5.66 -17.93
C TYR A 190 -31.54 6.60 -18.27
N ILE A 191 -31.78 7.65 -17.46
CA ILE A 191 -32.80 8.67 -17.75
C ILE A 191 -32.50 9.39 -19.07
N ALA A 192 -31.23 9.68 -19.34
CA ALA A 192 -30.79 10.33 -20.56
C ALA A 192 -30.93 9.43 -21.80
N VAL A 193 -31.17 8.13 -21.70
CA VAL A 193 -31.25 7.23 -22.86
C VAL A 193 -32.59 6.50 -22.96
N LEU A 194 -33.13 6.07 -21.81
CA LEU A 194 -34.33 5.25 -21.65
C LEU A 194 -34.28 3.90 -22.38
N ASP A 195 -33.07 3.41 -22.68
CA ASP A 195 -32.82 2.10 -23.27
C ASP A 195 -31.71 1.39 -22.48
N TRP A 196 -32.05 0.25 -21.88
CA TRP A 196 -31.14 -0.55 -21.08
C TRP A 196 -29.97 -1.10 -21.91
N LYS A 197 -30.17 -1.36 -23.21
CA LYS A 197 -29.09 -1.86 -24.08
C LYS A 197 -28.03 -0.79 -24.30
N GLN A 198 -28.46 0.43 -24.60
CA GLN A 198 -27.56 1.56 -24.75
C GLN A 198 -26.88 1.92 -23.42
N LEU A 199 -27.57 1.79 -22.28
CA LEU A 199 -26.94 1.93 -20.97
C LEU A 199 -25.77 0.95 -20.82
N ILE A 200 -25.97 -0.34 -21.12
CA ILE A 200 -24.89 -1.33 -21.04
C ILE A 200 -23.74 -0.95 -21.97
N LEU A 201 -24.01 -0.51 -23.21
CA LEU A 201 -22.95 -0.07 -24.12
C LEU A 201 -22.10 1.07 -23.53
N TRP A 202 -22.73 2.10 -22.96
CA TRP A 202 -22.02 3.21 -22.33
C TRP A 202 -21.23 2.79 -21.09
N VAL A 203 -21.79 1.90 -20.28
CA VAL A 203 -21.10 1.32 -19.12
C VAL A 203 -19.89 0.50 -19.56
N SER A 204 -20.04 -0.35 -20.57
CA SER A 204 -18.96 -1.17 -21.12
C SER A 204 -17.80 -0.30 -21.62
N VAL A 205 -18.10 0.80 -22.33
CA VAL A 205 -17.08 1.77 -22.78
C VAL A 205 -16.42 2.45 -21.58
N GLY A 206 -17.19 2.83 -20.56
CA GLY A 206 -16.67 3.38 -19.30
C GLY A 206 -15.70 2.43 -18.59
N VAL A 207 -16.06 1.15 -18.49
CA VAL A 207 -15.24 0.09 -17.86
C VAL A 207 -13.96 -0.16 -18.66
N ILE A 208 -14.03 -0.26 -20.00
CA ILE A 208 -12.85 -0.42 -20.86
C ILE A 208 -11.91 0.79 -20.73
N SER A 209 -12.44 2.00 -20.81
CA SER A 209 -11.63 3.23 -20.72
C SER A 209 -10.98 3.39 -19.35
N ALA A 210 -11.70 3.09 -18.26
CA ALA A 210 -11.13 3.10 -16.92
C ALA A 210 -10.01 2.05 -16.77
N GLY A 211 -10.19 0.85 -17.33
CA GLY A 211 -9.15 -0.19 -17.35
C GLY A 211 -7.90 0.24 -18.12
N ALA A 212 -8.06 0.87 -19.27
CA ALA A 212 -6.95 1.42 -20.04
C ALA A 212 -6.22 2.54 -19.29
N LEU A 213 -6.96 3.43 -18.63
CA LEU A 213 -6.38 4.50 -17.80
C LEU A 213 -5.58 3.95 -16.61
N LEU A 214 -6.00 2.86 -15.98
CA LEU A 214 -5.23 2.21 -14.91
C LEU A 214 -3.88 1.69 -15.40
N ILE A 215 -3.85 1.04 -16.57
CA ILE A 215 -2.60 0.55 -17.16
C ILE A 215 -1.68 1.73 -17.49
N LEU A 216 -2.21 2.80 -18.06
CA LEU A 216 -1.46 4.03 -18.31
C LEU A 216 -0.92 4.66 -17.03
N LEU A 217 -1.70 4.69 -15.95
CA LEU A 217 -1.25 5.13 -14.63
C LEU A 217 -0.12 4.25 -14.09
N GLY A 218 -0.20 2.93 -14.26
CA GLY A 218 0.86 2.00 -13.89
C GLY A 218 2.18 2.31 -14.60
N ILE A 219 2.12 2.52 -15.92
CA ILE A 219 3.29 2.92 -16.74
C ILE A 219 3.82 4.28 -16.29
N ALA A 220 2.94 5.25 -16.05
CA ALA A 220 3.31 6.59 -15.61
C ALA A 220 4.02 6.56 -14.24
N ILE A 221 3.56 5.74 -13.29
CA ILE A 221 4.18 5.60 -11.97
C ILE A 221 5.61 5.07 -12.10
N VAL A 222 5.83 4.00 -12.87
CA VAL A 222 7.18 3.43 -13.10
C VAL A 222 8.10 4.45 -13.75
N TRP A 223 7.59 5.21 -14.72
CA TRP A 223 8.40 6.22 -15.39
C TRP A 223 8.73 7.41 -14.47
N MET A 224 7.74 7.90 -13.71
CA MET A 224 7.92 9.03 -12.80
C MET A 224 8.81 8.68 -11.62
N SER A 225 8.72 7.47 -11.06
CA SER A 225 9.54 7.06 -9.93
C SER A 225 11.04 7.09 -10.25
N GLY A 226 11.42 6.69 -11.47
CA GLY A 226 12.79 6.76 -11.94
C GLY A 226 13.33 8.19 -12.15
N GLN A 227 12.47 9.21 -12.13
CA GLN A 227 12.84 10.61 -12.31
C GLN A 227 12.60 11.49 -11.08
N MET A 228 11.97 10.96 -10.02
CA MET A 228 11.59 11.74 -8.86
C MET A 228 12.78 12.00 -7.93
N SER A 229 13.09 13.28 -7.73
CA SER A 229 14.11 13.72 -6.76
C SER A 229 13.80 13.25 -5.33
N LEU A 230 12.53 13.06 -4.98
CA LEU A 230 12.11 12.53 -3.69
C LEU A 230 12.60 11.09 -3.50
N VAL A 231 12.44 10.23 -4.51
CA VAL A 231 12.92 8.84 -4.49
C VAL A 231 14.44 8.82 -4.34
N MET A 232 15.15 9.62 -5.14
CA MET A 232 16.61 9.77 -5.05
C MET A 232 17.06 10.25 -3.65
N ASN A 233 16.37 11.23 -3.07
CA ASN A 233 16.67 11.73 -1.73
C ASN A 233 16.46 10.66 -0.64
N ILE A 234 15.44 9.81 -0.77
CA ILE A 234 15.24 8.68 0.15
C ILE A 234 16.39 7.69 0.02
N ILE A 235 16.75 7.31 -1.20
CA ILE A 235 17.86 6.39 -1.47
C ILE A 235 19.15 6.92 -0.86
N GLU A 236 19.47 8.20 -1.07
CA GLU A 236 20.67 8.83 -0.52
C GLU A 236 20.67 8.87 1.01
N ARG A 237 19.53 9.19 1.63
CA ARG A 237 19.40 9.19 3.09
C ARG A 237 19.55 7.79 3.67
N VAL A 238 18.94 6.77 3.09
CA VAL A 238 19.06 5.39 3.58
C VAL A 238 20.49 4.87 3.35
N ALA A 239 21.09 5.20 2.21
CA ALA A 239 22.48 4.86 1.92
C ALA A 239 23.49 5.54 2.86
N SER A 240 23.13 6.69 3.46
CA SER A 240 23.96 7.34 4.49
C SER A 240 24.12 6.50 5.76
N TYR A 241 23.21 5.54 5.98
CA TYR A 241 23.34 4.52 7.03
C TYR A 241 24.16 3.30 6.57
N GLU A 242 25.04 3.47 5.57
CA GLU A 242 25.91 2.46 4.96
C GLU A 242 25.15 1.22 4.46
N ILE A 243 23.86 1.37 4.16
CA ILE A 243 23.08 0.38 3.43
C ILE A 243 23.42 0.50 1.94
N PRO A 244 23.71 -0.60 1.22
CA PRO A 244 24.00 -0.53 -0.21
C PRO A 244 22.86 0.13 -0.99
N LYS A 245 23.18 1.13 -1.82
CA LYS A 245 22.20 1.83 -2.66
C LYS A 245 21.35 0.86 -3.49
N SER A 246 22.00 -0.15 -4.06
CA SER A 246 21.32 -1.19 -4.86
C SER A 246 20.23 -1.94 -4.09
N THR A 247 20.37 -2.15 -2.77
CA THR A 247 19.29 -2.77 -1.99
C THR A 247 18.12 -1.82 -1.82
N VAL A 248 18.39 -0.53 -1.55
CA VAL A 248 17.32 0.46 -1.41
C VAL A 248 16.58 0.66 -2.73
N ASP A 249 17.31 0.69 -3.84
CA ASP A 249 16.75 0.75 -5.20
C ASP A 249 15.84 -0.47 -5.46
N ASN A 250 16.36 -1.68 -5.23
CA ASN A 250 15.59 -2.92 -5.42
C ASN A 250 14.33 -2.98 -4.54
N PHE A 251 14.42 -2.51 -3.29
CA PHE A 251 13.28 -2.43 -2.38
C PHE A 251 12.20 -1.48 -2.90
N ILE A 252 12.61 -0.28 -3.36
CA ILE A 252 11.68 0.71 -3.93
C ILE A 252 11.05 0.18 -5.22
N ASP A 253 11.84 -0.44 -6.09
CA ASP A 253 11.36 -1.03 -7.35
C ASP A 253 10.36 -2.17 -7.09
N THR A 254 10.60 -3.00 -6.07
CA THR A 254 9.68 -4.08 -5.66
C THR A 254 8.38 -3.51 -5.11
N LEU A 255 8.46 -2.44 -4.31
CA LEU A 255 7.28 -1.74 -3.78
C LEU A 255 6.43 -1.15 -4.91
N ILE A 256 7.05 -0.46 -5.87
CA ILE A 256 6.37 0.11 -7.03
C ILE A 256 5.81 -1.01 -7.92
N GLY A 257 6.61 -2.05 -8.19
CA GLY A 257 6.22 -3.20 -8.97
C GLY A 257 4.99 -3.91 -8.40
N GLY A 258 4.92 -4.06 -7.07
CA GLY A 258 3.76 -4.62 -6.39
C GLY A 258 2.47 -3.83 -6.62
N ILE A 259 2.52 -2.49 -6.57
CA ILE A 259 1.38 -1.61 -6.82
C ILE A 259 0.98 -1.65 -8.30
N VAL A 260 1.95 -1.51 -9.20
CA VAL A 260 1.75 -1.47 -10.66
C VAL A 260 1.19 -2.80 -11.17
N ARG A 261 1.62 -3.93 -10.60
CA ARG A 261 1.07 -5.24 -10.93
C ARG A 261 -0.43 -5.31 -10.67
N SER A 262 -0.89 -4.79 -9.53
CA SER A 262 -2.33 -4.73 -9.22
C SER A 262 -3.09 -3.80 -10.16
N PHE A 263 -2.50 -2.67 -10.56
CA PHE A 263 -3.11 -1.77 -11.55
C PHE A 263 -3.31 -2.48 -12.89
N ASN A 264 -2.28 -3.20 -13.35
CA ASN A 264 -2.32 -3.92 -14.62
C ASN A 264 -3.34 -5.07 -14.57
N ILE A 265 -3.37 -5.86 -13.50
CA ILE A 265 -4.34 -6.95 -13.35
C ILE A 265 -5.77 -6.41 -13.39
N THR A 266 -6.09 -5.42 -12.55
CA THR A 266 -7.43 -4.82 -12.51
C THR A 266 -7.79 -4.15 -13.85
N GLY A 267 -6.83 -3.47 -14.49
CA GLY A 267 -7.01 -2.84 -15.78
C GLY A 267 -7.35 -3.83 -16.89
N ILE A 268 -6.56 -4.90 -17.03
CA ILE A 268 -6.77 -5.97 -18.02
C ILE A 268 -8.12 -6.67 -17.77
N THR A 269 -8.41 -7.04 -16.52
CA THR A 269 -9.69 -7.68 -16.17
C THR A 269 -10.87 -6.78 -16.52
N SER A 270 -10.78 -5.47 -16.26
CA SER A 270 -11.82 -4.51 -16.61
C SER A 270 -12.03 -4.43 -18.12
N ILE A 271 -10.96 -4.34 -18.92
CA ILE A 271 -11.04 -4.33 -20.39
C ILE A 271 -11.73 -5.59 -20.91
N ILE A 272 -11.39 -6.77 -20.37
CA ILE A 272 -11.98 -8.04 -20.77
C ILE A 272 -13.48 -8.07 -20.44
N ILE A 273 -13.86 -7.72 -19.20
CA ILE A 273 -15.26 -7.72 -18.76
C ILE A 273 -16.09 -6.72 -19.58
N GLY A 274 -15.59 -5.51 -19.77
CA GLY A 274 -16.25 -4.50 -20.58
C GLY A 274 -16.37 -4.91 -22.05
N GLY A 275 -15.34 -5.53 -22.62
CA GLY A 275 -15.34 -6.06 -23.98
C GLY A 275 -16.38 -7.17 -24.18
N MET A 276 -16.46 -8.12 -23.24
CA MET A 276 -17.49 -9.17 -23.24
C MET A 276 -18.90 -8.59 -23.15
N ALA A 277 -19.13 -7.64 -22.23
CA ALA A 277 -20.41 -6.99 -22.07
C ALA A 277 -20.81 -6.21 -23.33
N LEU A 278 -19.86 -5.55 -24.00
CA LEU A 278 -20.10 -4.86 -25.27
C LEU A 278 -20.46 -5.83 -26.40
N TYR A 279 -19.77 -6.97 -26.51
CA TYR A 279 -20.01 -7.99 -27.53
C TYR A 279 -21.38 -8.68 -27.39
N LEU A 280 -21.84 -8.91 -26.16
CA LEU A 280 -23.06 -9.64 -25.88
C LEU A 280 -24.34 -8.78 -25.98
N VAL A 281 -24.24 -7.46 -26.15
CA VAL A 281 -25.41 -6.60 -26.32
C VAL A 281 -25.87 -6.64 -27.79
N PRO A 282 -27.05 -7.20 -28.11
CA PRO A 282 -27.55 -7.23 -29.47
C PRO A 282 -27.94 -5.81 -29.92
N ILE A 283 -27.07 -5.21 -30.72
CA ILE A 283 -27.36 -3.99 -31.48
C ILE A 283 -28.34 -4.41 -32.58
N LYS A 284 -29.54 -3.81 -32.60
CA LYS A 284 -30.42 -3.98 -33.77
C LYS A 284 -29.70 -3.34 -34.95
N GLU A 285 -29.14 -4.16 -35.83
CA GLU A 285 -28.66 -3.71 -37.12
C GLU A 285 -29.79 -2.96 -37.81
N LYS A 286 -29.55 -1.69 -38.14
CA LYS A 286 -30.38 -1.00 -39.12
C LYS A 286 -30.32 -1.88 -40.37
N ASN A 287 -31.45 -2.48 -40.75
CA ASN A 287 -31.63 -2.95 -42.11
C ASN A 287 -31.19 -1.80 -43.03
N LEU A 288 -30.02 -1.95 -43.66
CA LEU A 288 -29.61 -1.18 -44.81
C LEU A 288 -30.59 -1.54 -45.93
N THR A 289 -31.79 -0.97 -45.88
CA THR A 289 -32.65 -0.89 -47.04
C THR A 289 -31.93 0.00 -48.03
N LEU A 290 -31.14 -0.65 -48.90
CA LEU A 290 -30.78 -0.14 -50.22
C LEU A 290 -32.07 0.35 -50.86
N ALA A 291 -32.27 1.67 -50.84
CA ALA A 291 -33.26 2.30 -51.69
C ALA A 291 -32.83 2.02 -53.13
N LYS A 292 -33.63 1.23 -53.85
CA LYS A 292 -33.60 1.17 -55.30
C LYS A 292 -34.11 2.49 -55.88
#